data_AF-A0A2P7AWF8-F1
#
_entry.id   AF-A0A2P7AWF8-F1
#
_cell.length_a   1.000
_cell.length_b   1.000
_cell.length_c   1.000
_cell.angle_alpha   90.00
_cell.angle_beta   90.00
_cell.angle_gamma   90.00
#
_symmetry.space_group_name_H-M   'P 1'
#
loop_
_entity.id
_entity.type
_entity.pdbx_description
1 polymer ?
#
loop_
_entity_poly.entity_id
_entity_poly.type
_entity_poly.pdbx_seq_one_letter_code
_entity_poly.pdbx_strand_id
1 'polypeptide(L)'
;MNGEAGNDRLFGDAGADTLSGGSGKDQFTFYDVGDSSVTKFDTILDFSRTERDFIELSGIDANTTLEGDQEFAFIGNADFSAAGQLRLVDSTNLGFSFFQGDVDGDGAADFVVRINKINGGLIATDFKL
;
A
#
# COMPACT_ATOMS: atom_id res chain seq x y z
N MET A 1 -5.65 -5.54 13.33
CA MET A 1 -4.58 -4.92 14.15
C MET A 1 -4.97 -3.48 14.47
N ASN A 2 -4.75 -3.02 15.70
CA ASN A 2 -5.03 -1.65 16.12
C ASN A 2 -3.81 -1.07 16.85
N GLY A 3 -3.31 0.09 16.42
CA GLY A 3 -2.18 0.81 17.04
C GLY A 3 -2.58 1.64 18.27
N GLU A 4 -3.86 2.05 18.34
CA GLU A 4 -4.42 2.90 19.40
C GLU A 4 -3.85 4.33 19.42
N ALA A 5 -2.92 4.64 20.32
CA ALA A 5 -2.39 5.99 20.45
C ALA A 5 -0.88 5.92 20.59
N GLY A 6 -0.18 6.68 19.76
CA GLY A 6 1.27 6.59 19.67
C GLY A 6 1.74 6.75 18.24
N ASN A 7 3.02 6.47 18.02
CA ASN A 7 3.52 6.31 16.66
C ASN A 7 3.75 4.82 16.50
N ASP A 8 2.82 4.15 15.83
CA ASP A 8 2.75 2.71 15.80
C ASP A 8 3.28 2.15 14.49
N ARG A 9 3.79 0.93 14.56
CA ARG A 9 4.19 0.16 13.40
C ARG A 9 3.29 -1.05 13.27
N LEU A 10 2.47 -1.03 12.23
CA LEU A 10 1.53 -2.08 11.90
C LEU A 10 2.07 -2.86 10.71
N PHE A 11 2.03 -4.18 10.82
CA PHE A 11 2.49 -5.10 9.78
C PHE A 11 1.26 -5.74 9.16
N GLY A 12 1.22 -5.83 7.82
CA GLY A 12 0.15 -6.55 7.14
C GLY A 12 0.17 -8.03 7.51
N ASP A 13 1.36 -8.64 7.44
CA ASP A 13 1.59 -10.08 7.56
C ASP A 13 0.72 -10.89 6.56
N ALA A 14 0.95 -12.19 6.43
CA ALA A 14 0.15 -12.98 5.49
C ALA A 14 -1.31 -13.12 5.94
N GLY A 15 -2.25 -12.62 5.15
CA GLY A 15 -3.65 -12.68 5.56
C GLY A 15 -4.54 -11.73 4.77
N ALA A 16 -5.74 -11.52 5.29
CA ALA A 16 -6.61 -10.43 4.84
C ALA A 16 -6.93 -9.65 6.11
N ASP A 17 -6.03 -8.75 6.45
CA ASP A 17 -5.99 -8.08 7.73
C ASP A 17 -6.68 -6.72 7.67
N THR A 18 -7.10 -6.25 8.83
CA THR A 18 -7.70 -4.93 8.98
C THR A 18 -6.82 -4.13 9.93
N LEU A 19 -6.21 -3.07 9.42
CA LEU A 19 -5.22 -2.24 10.11
C LEU A 19 -5.85 -0.89 10.45
N SER A 20 -5.74 -0.50 11.72
CA SER A 20 -6.13 0.83 12.22
C SER A 20 -4.93 1.39 12.97
N GLY A 21 -4.41 2.53 12.54
CA GLY A 21 -3.29 3.20 13.22
C GLY A 21 -3.73 3.80 14.54
N GLY A 22 -4.90 4.45 14.54
CA GLY A 22 -5.37 5.25 15.66
C GLY A 22 -4.82 6.67 15.59
N SER A 23 -4.38 7.23 16.71
CA SER A 23 -3.85 8.61 16.74
C SER A 23 -2.34 8.64 16.83
N GLY A 24 -1.73 9.54 16.06
CA GLY A 24 -0.29 9.76 15.99
C GLY A 24 0.28 9.34 14.64
N LYS A 25 1.61 9.24 14.53
CA LYS A 25 2.29 9.05 13.24
C LYS A 25 2.55 7.57 12.99
N ASP A 26 1.65 6.93 12.25
CA ASP A 26 1.66 5.48 12.09
C ASP A 26 2.32 5.01 10.79
N GLN A 27 2.91 3.83 10.87
CA GLN A 27 3.58 3.15 9.77
C GLN A 27 2.85 1.86 9.43
N PHE A 28 2.28 1.77 8.23
CA PHE A 28 1.68 0.55 7.68
C PHE A 28 2.72 -0.15 6.79
N THR A 29 3.26 -1.27 7.25
CA THR A 29 4.40 -1.99 6.64
C THR A 29 3.96 -3.24 5.92
N PHE A 30 4.45 -3.43 4.70
CA PHE A 30 4.36 -4.67 3.93
C PHE A 30 5.76 -5.03 3.43
N TYR A 31 6.15 -6.29 3.58
CA TYR A 31 7.47 -6.81 3.25
C TYR A 31 7.45 -7.89 2.18
N ASP A 32 6.29 -8.44 1.87
CA ASP A 32 6.13 -9.40 0.79
C ASP A 32 4.81 -9.12 0.05
N VAL A 33 4.75 -9.43 -1.25
CA VAL A 33 3.50 -9.34 -2.01
C VAL A 33 2.40 -10.24 -1.42
N GLY A 34 2.79 -11.32 -0.74
CA GLY A 34 1.93 -12.24 0.00
C GLY A 34 1.39 -11.70 1.32
N ASP A 35 1.92 -10.60 1.85
CA ASP A 35 1.31 -9.92 3.00
C ASP A 35 -0.06 -9.33 2.62
N SER A 36 -0.24 -8.94 1.35
CA SER A 36 -1.52 -8.40 0.89
C SER A 36 -1.76 -8.71 -0.59
N SER A 37 -2.15 -9.96 -0.83
CA SER A 37 -2.34 -10.52 -2.17
C SER A 37 -3.66 -10.08 -2.83
N VAL A 38 -3.78 -10.25 -4.14
CA VAL A 38 -5.04 -9.99 -4.88
C VAL A 38 -6.28 -10.73 -4.38
N THR A 39 -6.14 -11.87 -3.70
CA THR A 39 -7.27 -12.66 -3.18
C THR A 39 -7.49 -12.51 -1.68
N LYS A 40 -6.48 -12.03 -0.97
CA LYS A 40 -6.46 -11.80 0.48
C LYS A 40 -5.66 -10.52 0.68
N PHE A 41 -6.34 -9.41 0.48
CA PHE A 41 -5.75 -8.09 0.63
C PHE A 41 -6.19 -7.46 1.94
N ASP A 42 -5.29 -6.65 2.47
CA ASP A 42 -5.47 -5.90 3.68
C ASP A 42 -6.32 -4.66 3.48
N THR A 43 -6.84 -4.17 4.60
CA THR A 43 -7.61 -2.94 4.67
C THR A 43 -7.04 -2.00 5.71
N ILE A 44 -6.63 -0.81 5.28
CA ILE A 44 -6.27 0.30 6.17
C ILE A 44 -7.51 1.18 6.41
N LEU A 45 -7.88 1.38 7.67
CA LEU A 45 -9.15 2.00 8.05
C LEU A 45 -9.11 3.52 8.23
N ASP A 46 -7.99 4.07 8.69
CA ASP A 46 -7.95 5.39 9.32
C ASP A 46 -6.72 6.23 8.97
N PHE A 47 -6.02 5.90 7.88
CA PHE A 47 -4.82 6.60 7.44
C PHE A 47 -4.97 8.13 7.45
N SER A 48 -4.02 8.81 8.09
CA SER A 48 -4.05 10.23 8.39
C SER A 48 -2.82 10.96 7.86
N ARG A 49 -3.01 11.65 6.73
CA ARG A 49 -1.97 12.55 6.18
C ARG A 49 -1.69 13.76 7.09
N THR A 50 -2.66 14.15 7.90
CA THR A 50 -2.51 15.23 8.88
C THR A 50 -1.58 14.83 10.03
N GLU A 51 -1.64 13.57 10.47
CA GLU A 51 -0.75 13.03 11.50
C GLU A 51 0.57 12.50 10.92
N ARG A 52 0.65 12.43 9.58
CA ARG A 52 1.81 12.04 8.77
C ARG A 52 2.07 10.55 8.76
N ASP A 53 1.00 9.78 8.78
CA ASP A 53 1.05 8.35 8.50
C ASP A 53 1.71 8.10 7.15
N PHE A 54 2.34 6.94 7.02
CA PHE A 54 2.97 6.53 5.77
C PHE A 54 2.90 5.02 5.59
N ILE A 55 2.98 4.62 4.32
CA ILE A 55 2.98 3.23 3.89
C ILE A 55 4.42 2.86 3.56
N GLU A 56 4.96 1.84 4.21
CA GLU A 56 6.31 1.33 4.02
C GLU A 56 6.26 0.10 3.11
N LEU A 57 6.80 0.22 1.91
CA LEU A 57 6.89 -0.84 0.91
C LEU A 57 8.34 -1.18 0.54
N SER A 58 9.34 -0.52 1.12
CA SER A 58 10.75 -0.66 0.74
C SER A 58 11.38 -2.01 1.09
N GLY A 59 10.60 -3.01 1.50
CA GLY A 59 11.09 -4.38 1.62
C GLY A 59 10.42 -5.37 0.68
N ILE A 60 9.50 -4.89 -0.18
CA ILE A 60 9.01 -5.66 -1.32
C ILE A 60 9.91 -5.34 -2.50
N ASP A 61 10.54 -6.37 -3.06
CA ASP A 61 11.22 -6.23 -4.35
C ASP A 61 10.19 -5.95 -5.45
N ALA A 62 10.20 -4.72 -5.95
CA ALA A 62 9.22 -4.27 -6.91
C ALA A 62 9.43 -4.87 -8.30
N ASN A 63 10.56 -5.50 -8.62
CA ASN A 63 10.79 -6.05 -9.96
C ASN A 63 11.53 -7.39 -9.95
N THR A 64 10.77 -8.46 -9.82
CA THR A 64 11.28 -9.84 -9.77
C THR A 64 11.98 -10.31 -11.05
N THR A 65 11.96 -9.52 -12.13
CA THR A 65 12.65 -9.82 -13.40
C THR A 65 14.11 -9.37 -13.41
N LEU A 66 14.53 -8.60 -12.40
CA LEU A 66 15.89 -8.11 -12.24
C LEU A 66 16.51 -8.71 -10.97
N GLU A 67 17.85 -8.64 -10.86
CA GLU A 67 18.53 -9.03 -9.63
C GLU A 67 18.55 -7.87 -8.63
N GLY A 68 18.31 -8.17 -7.35
CA GLY A 68 18.40 -7.22 -6.25
C GLY A 68 17.03 -6.91 -5.65
N ASP A 69 16.94 -5.80 -4.92
CA ASP A 69 15.71 -5.26 -4.36
C ASP A 69 15.42 -3.92 -5.05
N GLN A 70 14.35 -3.85 -5.83
CA GLN A 70 13.97 -2.63 -6.56
C GLN A 70 12.87 -1.87 -5.85
N GLU A 71 13.02 -0.54 -5.82
CA GLU A 71 11.97 0.36 -5.34
C GLU A 71 10.81 0.43 -6.34
N PHE A 72 9.58 0.55 -5.85
CA PHE A 72 8.44 0.84 -6.72
C PHE A 72 8.54 2.24 -7.34
N ALA A 73 8.07 2.37 -8.57
CA ALA A 73 7.79 3.63 -9.23
C ALA A 73 6.29 3.97 -9.09
N PHE A 74 5.97 5.03 -8.34
CA PHE A 74 4.59 5.49 -8.22
C PHE A 74 4.12 6.20 -9.50
N ILE A 75 3.11 5.63 -10.16
CA ILE A 75 2.58 6.12 -11.45
C ILE A 75 1.23 6.84 -11.33
N GLY A 76 0.78 7.15 -10.11
CA GLY A 76 -0.53 7.76 -9.90
C GLY A 76 -1.64 6.79 -10.27
N ASN A 77 -2.56 7.18 -11.16
CA ASN A 77 -3.69 6.35 -11.58
C ASN A 77 -3.56 5.78 -13.00
N ALA A 78 -2.36 5.81 -13.57
CA ALA A 78 -2.09 5.21 -14.86
C ALA A 78 -2.22 3.67 -14.79
N ASP A 79 -2.51 3.06 -15.94
CA ASP A 79 -2.47 1.61 -16.08
C ASP A 79 -1.03 1.09 -16.02
N PHE A 80 -0.86 -0.13 -15.53
CA PHE A 80 0.44 -0.79 -15.52
C PHE A 80 0.97 -0.96 -16.94
N SER A 81 2.28 -0.79 -17.08
CA SER A 81 3.01 -0.84 -18.33
C SER A 81 4.37 -1.54 -18.21
N ALA A 82 4.80 -1.85 -16.98
CA ALA A 82 6.02 -2.57 -16.67
C ALA A 82 5.99 -3.02 -15.19
N ALA A 83 6.78 -4.06 -14.87
CA ALA A 83 7.11 -4.43 -13.50
C ALA A 83 7.71 -3.24 -12.73
N GLY A 84 7.54 -3.23 -11.42
CA GLY A 84 8.02 -2.16 -10.55
C GLY A 84 7.08 -0.99 -10.42
N GLN A 85 5.84 -1.09 -10.91
CA GLN A 85 4.90 0.03 -10.87
C GLN A 85 3.94 -0.08 -9.69
N LEU A 86 3.71 1.05 -9.02
CA LEU A 86 2.71 1.22 -7.96
C LEU A 86 1.67 2.25 -8.42
N ARG A 87 0.39 1.89 -8.37
CA ARG A 87 -0.70 2.78 -8.79
C ARG A 87 -1.81 2.90 -7.75
N LEU A 88 -2.64 3.91 -7.92
CA LEU A 88 -3.93 4.08 -7.24
C LEU A 88 -5.07 3.70 -8.16
N VAL A 89 -6.04 2.99 -7.60
CA VAL A 89 -7.34 2.72 -8.23
C VAL A 89 -8.41 3.30 -7.33
N ASP A 90 -8.87 4.50 -7.68
CA ASP A 90 -9.89 5.21 -6.91
C ASP A 90 -11.29 4.65 -7.16
N SER A 91 -12.02 4.37 -6.08
CA SER A 91 -13.45 4.15 -6.16
C SER A 91 -14.20 5.42 -5.79
N THR A 92 -14.56 6.22 -6.80
CA THR A 92 -15.11 7.57 -6.63
C THR A 92 -16.38 7.63 -5.76
N ASN A 93 -17.09 6.50 -5.55
CA ASN A 93 -18.36 6.45 -4.83
C ASN A 93 -18.45 5.40 -3.70
N LEU A 94 -17.40 4.62 -3.43
CA LEU A 94 -17.50 3.50 -2.46
C LEU A 94 -16.85 3.77 -1.09
N GLY A 95 -16.31 4.98 -0.87
CA GLY A 95 -15.70 5.35 0.40
C GLY A 95 -14.35 4.68 0.67
N PHE A 96 -13.73 4.08 -0.36
CA PHE A 96 -12.38 3.53 -0.32
C PHE A 96 -11.68 3.69 -1.67
N SER A 97 -10.37 3.52 -1.67
CA SER A 97 -9.51 3.37 -2.85
C SER A 97 -8.63 2.13 -2.68
N PHE A 98 -7.92 1.75 -3.73
CA PHE A 98 -6.83 0.77 -3.64
C PHE A 98 -5.52 1.42 -4.02
N PHE A 99 -4.43 0.94 -3.43
CA PHE A 99 -3.12 1.00 -4.07
C PHE A 99 -2.69 -0.42 -4.46
N GLN A 100 -2.02 -0.53 -5.59
CA GLN A 100 -1.69 -1.81 -6.21
C GLN A 100 -0.28 -1.78 -6.79
N GLY A 101 0.46 -2.87 -6.63
CA GLY A 101 1.79 -3.07 -7.21
C GLY A 101 1.81 -4.21 -8.23
N ASP A 102 2.55 -4.03 -9.32
CA ASP A 102 2.89 -5.04 -10.35
C ASP A 102 4.40 -5.31 -10.23
N VAL A 103 4.78 -6.54 -9.89
CA VAL A 103 6.18 -6.94 -9.63
C VAL A 103 6.76 -7.88 -10.68
N ASP A 104 5.95 -8.45 -11.56
CA ASP A 104 6.40 -9.37 -12.62
C ASP A 104 6.21 -8.82 -14.05
N GLY A 105 5.46 -7.71 -14.19
CA GLY A 105 5.28 -6.96 -15.42
C GLY A 105 4.22 -7.53 -16.35
N ASP A 106 3.33 -8.39 -15.86
CA ASP A 106 2.23 -8.94 -16.65
C ASP A 106 1.05 -7.94 -16.85
N GLY A 107 1.11 -6.78 -16.19
CA GLY A 107 0.09 -5.73 -16.25
C GLY A 107 -1.12 -5.97 -15.35
N ALA A 108 -1.12 -7.03 -14.54
CA ALA A 108 -2.01 -7.26 -13.43
C ALA A 108 -1.38 -6.77 -12.12
N ALA A 109 -2.18 -6.74 -11.05
CA ALA A 109 -1.65 -6.45 -9.73
C ALA A 109 -1.18 -7.75 -9.07
N ASP A 110 -0.05 -7.71 -8.38
CA ASP A 110 0.45 -8.79 -7.52
C ASP A 110 0.21 -8.50 -6.04
N PHE A 111 0.26 -7.22 -5.71
CA PHE A 111 0.04 -6.68 -4.39
C PHE A 111 -1.12 -5.68 -4.43
N VAL A 112 -2.04 -5.77 -3.48
CA VAL A 112 -3.23 -4.91 -3.42
C VAL A 112 -3.50 -4.57 -1.98
N VAL A 113 -3.75 -3.30 -1.66
CA VAL A 113 -4.26 -2.89 -0.35
C VAL A 113 -5.47 -2.00 -0.56
N ARG A 114 -6.53 -2.27 0.19
CA ARG A 114 -7.69 -1.39 0.29
C ARG A 114 -7.42 -0.33 1.36
N ILE A 115 -7.79 0.90 1.07
CA ILE A 115 -7.70 1.99 2.05
C ILE A 115 -9.01 2.76 2.07
N ASN A 116 -9.54 3.01 3.27
CA ASN A 116 -10.68 3.91 3.41
C ASN A 116 -10.34 5.28 2.82
N LYS A 117 -11.35 5.93 2.25
CA LYS A 117 -11.14 7.18 1.52
C LYS A 117 -10.64 8.26 2.45
N ILE A 118 -9.47 8.78 2.14
CA ILE A 118 -8.88 9.93 2.82
C ILE A 118 -9.15 11.21 2.02
N ASN A 119 -9.29 12.34 2.71
CA ASN A 119 -9.48 13.62 2.03
C ASN A 119 -8.21 13.99 1.24
N GLY A 120 -8.37 14.32 -0.05
CA GLY A 120 -7.25 14.63 -0.94
C GLY A 120 -6.53 13.40 -1.53
N GLY A 121 -6.92 12.18 -1.14
CA GLY A 121 -6.33 10.94 -1.65
C GLY A 121 -4.87 10.72 -1.22
N LEU A 122 -4.36 9.54 -1.55
CA LEU A 122 -2.94 9.22 -1.41
C LEU A 122 -2.14 9.92 -2.52
N ILE A 123 -0.90 10.29 -2.21
CA ILE A 123 0.07 10.83 -3.16
C ILE A 123 1.42 10.13 -2.99
N ALA A 124 2.36 10.38 -3.91
CA ALA A 124 3.68 9.75 -3.90
C ALA A 124 4.41 9.85 -2.55
N THR A 125 4.30 10.98 -1.84
CA THR A 125 5.00 11.20 -0.57
C THR A 125 4.39 10.47 0.63
N ASP A 126 3.23 9.83 0.46
CA ASP A 126 2.61 9.01 1.51
C ASP A 126 3.22 7.60 1.55
N PHE A 127 4.04 7.26 0.54
CA PHE A 127 4.74 5.99 0.44
C PHE A 127 6.23 6.17 0.69
N LYS A 128 6.81 5.21 1.39
CA LYS A 128 8.25 4.95 1.43
C LYS A 128 8.52 3.72 0.57
N LEU A 129 9.11 3.97 -0.60
CA LEU A 129 9.41 3.01 -1.65
C LEU A 129 10.88 2.63 -1.61
#